data_AF-A0A7C2A1X7-F1
#
_entry.id   AF-A0A7C2A1X7-F1
#
_cell.length_a   1.000
_cell.length_b   1.000
_cell.length_c   1.000
_cell.angle_alpha   90.00
_cell.angle_beta   90.00
_cell.angle_gamma   90.00
#
_symmetry.space_group_name_H-M   'P 1'
#
loop_
_entity.id
_entity.type
_entity.pdbx_description
1 polymer ?
#
loop_
_entity_poly.entity_id
_entity_poly.type
_entity_poly.pdbx_seq_one_letter_code
_entity_poly.pdbx_strand_id
1 'polypeptide(L)'
;MNDKNKNIDVEKIVDHWKLTSNEDFKTMIDLYNSKTYHWALFIGHISVEKLLKAYFVKTREKQAPPIHNLYRIAELSGLEMTKKYADWLDTITSFNLNARYDDIKREFFKQCTSEYTSLWIKQIKEVREWINQKL
;
A
#
# COMPACT_ATOMS: atom_id res chain seq x y z
N MET A 1 1.26 28.84 16.94
CA MET A 1 2.58 28.17 16.86
C MET A 1 2.91 28.00 15.39
N ASN A 2 4.06 28.53 14.98
CA ASN A 2 4.48 28.66 13.59
C ASN A 2 4.87 27.31 13.00
N ASP A 3 3.98 26.67 12.23
CA ASP A 3 4.44 25.72 11.21
C ASP A 3 4.84 26.51 9.98
N LYS A 4 6.12 26.89 9.99
CA LYS A 4 6.84 27.35 8.81
C LYS A 4 6.57 26.34 7.69
N ASN A 5 5.90 26.78 6.63
CA ASN A 5 5.85 26.11 5.34
C ASN A 5 7.28 25.73 4.92
N LYS A 6 7.70 24.52 5.27
CA LYS A 6 8.73 23.81 4.50
C LYS A 6 8.05 23.56 3.17
N ASN A 7 8.40 24.36 2.17
CA ASN A 7 8.01 24.09 0.80
C ASN A 7 8.57 22.71 0.46
N ILE A 8 7.72 21.69 0.46
CA ILE A 8 8.14 20.33 0.18
C ILE A 8 8.42 20.23 -1.32
N ASP A 9 9.46 19.51 -1.69
CA ASP A 9 9.70 19.17 -3.09
C ASP A 9 8.74 18.05 -3.48
N VAL A 10 7.54 18.43 -3.91
CA VAL A 10 6.43 17.52 -4.22
C VAL A 10 6.86 16.48 -5.24
N GLU A 11 7.47 16.90 -6.34
CA GLU A 11 7.89 16.02 -7.43
C GLU A 11 8.91 14.99 -6.95
N LYS A 12 9.96 15.45 -6.26
CA LYS A 12 10.98 14.55 -5.69
C LYS A 12 10.39 13.54 -4.71
N ILE A 13 9.44 13.96 -3.86
CA ILE A 13 8.80 13.05 -2.89
C ILE A 13 7.91 12.04 -3.60
N VAL A 14 7.12 12.48 -4.59
CA VAL A 14 6.26 11.61 -5.40
C VAL A 14 7.09 10.56 -6.14
N ASP A 15 8.17 10.98 -6.78
CA ASP A 15 9.07 10.07 -7.51
C ASP A 15 9.77 9.08 -6.58
N HIS A 16 10.21 9.53 -5.40
CA HIS A 16 10.76 8.63 -4.38
C HIS A 16 9.76 7.56 -3.95
N TRP A 17 8.50 7.94 -3.69
CA TRP A 17 7.46 6.97 -3.33
C TRP A 17 7.14 6.01 -4.47
N LYS A 18 7.06 6.49 -5.71
CA LYS A 18 6.84 5.64 -6.89
C LYS A 18 7.98 4.64 -7.09
N LEU A 19 9.23 5.10 -7.01
CA LEU A 19 10.41 4.26 -7.15
C LEU A 19 10.43 3.14 -6.10
N THR A 20 10.37 3.52 -4.82
CA THR A 20 10.45 2.54 -3.71
C THR A 20 9.23 1.63 -3.65
N SER A 21 8.07 2.09 -4.13
CA SER A 21 6.88 1.27 -4.29
C SER A 21 7.05 0.18 -5.37
N ASN A 22 7.74 0.49 -6.47
CA ASN A 22 8.05 -0.46 -7.53
C ASN A 22 9.07 -1.52 -7.07
N GLU A 23 10.06 -1.11 -6.29
CA GLU A 23 11.03 -2.01 -5.65
C GLU A 23 10.34 -2.99 -4.69
N ASP A 24 9.41 -2.51 -3.86
CA ASP A 24 8.60 -3.37 -3.00
C ASP A 24 7.75 -4.34 -3.82
N PHE A 25 7.11 -3.87 -4.90
CA PHE A 25 6.30 -4.75 -5.75
C PHE A 25 7.14 -5.88 -6.34
N LYS A 26 8.36 -5.60 -6.82
CA LYS A 26 9.30 -6.62 -7.27
C LYS A 26 9.64 -7.59 -6.14
N THR A 27 9.94 -7.07 -4.95
CA THR A 27 10.25 -7.87 -3.76
C THR A 27 9.08 -8.79 -3.36
N MET A 28 7.83 -8.32 -3.46
CA MET A 28 6.65 -9.15 -3.25
C MET A 28 6.63 -10.35 -4.21
N ILE A 29 6.94 -10.14 -5.49
CA ILE A 29 7.00 -11.22 -6.49
C ILE A 29 8.11 -12.23 -6.16
N ASP A 30 9.29 -11.74 -5.77
CA ASP A 30 10.42 -12.60 -5.37
C ASP A 30 10.06 -13.46 -4.13
N LEU A 31 9.38 -12.87 -3.14
CA LEU A 31 8.88 -13.57 -1.96
C LEU A 31 7.83 -14.61 -2.31
N TYR A 32 6.90 -14.30 -3.22
CA TYR A 32 5.92 -15.24 -3.71
C TYR A 32 6.59 -16.45 -4.40
N ASN A 33 7.57 -16.20 -5.27
CA ASN A 33 8.32 -17.25 -5.97
C ASN A 33 9.12 -18.13 -4.99
N SER A 34 9.60 -17.56 -3.89
CA SER A 34 10.24 -18.30 -2.78
C SER A 34 9.24 -19.09 -1.91
N LYS A 35 7.93 -19.00 -2.18
CA LYS A 35 6.82 -19.56 -1.39
C LYS A 35 6.64 -18.92 0.00
N THR A 36 7.19 -17.72 0.19
CA THR A 36 7.06 -16.95 1.43
C THR A 36 5.83 -16.03 1.35
N TYR A 37 4.65 -16.64 1.35
CA TYR A 37 3.38 -16.01 0.97
C TYR A 37 2.93 -14.85 1.86
N HIS A 38 3.00 -15.01 3.19
CA HIS A 38 2.60 -13.97 4.13
C HIS A 38 3.47 -12.71 4.00
N TRP A 39 4.79 -12.89 3.82
CA TRP A 39 5.69 -11.76 3.55
C TRP A 39 5.42 -11.14 2.19
N ALA A 40 5.08 -11.93 1.17
CA ALA A 40 4.67 -11.37 -0.12
C ALA A 40 3.47 -10.43 0.05
N LEU A 41 2.41 -10.86 0.73
CA LEU A 41 1.22 -10.02 0.98
C LEU A 41 1.53 -8.77 1.82
N PHE A 42 2.39 -8.90 2.84
CA PHE A 42 2.84 -7.76 3.62
C PHE A 42 3.58 -6.71 2.77
N ILE A 43 4.52 -7.16 1.94
CA ILE A 43 5.26 -6.25 1.04
C ILE A 43 4.32 -5.67 -0.02
N GLY A 44 3.33 -6.44 -0.49
CA GLY A 44 2.25 -5.94 -1.35
C GLY A 44 1.45 -4.80 -0.72
N HIS A 45 1.15 -4.91 0.58
CA HIS A 45 0.54 -3.82 1.35
C HIS A 45 1.42 -2.56 1.37
N ILE A 46 2.70 -2.70 1.73
CA ILE A 46 3.64 -1.56 1.76
C ILE A 46 3.75 -0.91 0.38
N SER A 47 3.82 -1.71 -0.67
CA SER A 47 3.88 -1.24 -2.04
C SER A 47 2.68 -0.35 -2.41
N VAL A 48 1.45 -0.75 -2.05
CA VAL A 48 0.24 0.07 -2.27
C VAL A 48 0.22 1.31 -1.38
N GLU A 49 0.62 1.18 -0.10
CA GLU A 49 0.72 2.29 0.84
C GLU A 49 1.58 3.42 0.26
N LYS A 50 2.75 3.09 -0.27
CA LYS A 50 3.67 4.05 -0.87
C LYS A 50 3.05 4.78 -2.08
N LEU A 51 2.31 4.09 -2.97
CA LEU A 51 1.62 4.77 -4.08
C LEU A 51 0.52 5.70 -3.60
N LEU A 52 -0.27 5.28 -2.60
CA LEU A 52 -1.30 6.14 -2.03
C LEU A 52 -0.69 7.36 -1.34
N LYS A 53 0.46 7.21 -0.69
CA LYS A 53 1.22 8.34 -0.12
C LYS A 53 1.78 9.26 -1.20
N ALA A 54 2.26 8.72 -2.32
CA ALA A 54 2.62 9.54 -3.49
C ALA A 54 1.41 10.35 -3.98
N TYR A 55 0.26 9.70 -4.11
CA TYR A 55 -0.97 10.36 -4.57
C TYR A 55 -1.42 11.46 -3.59
N PHE A 56 -1.38 11.20 -2.29
CA PHE A 56 -1.66 12.20 -1.26
C PHE A 56 -0.75 13.42 -1.39
N VAL A 57 0.56 13.21 -1.52
CA VAL A 57 1.52 14.32 -1.63
C VAL A 57 1.26 15.14 -2.89
N LYS A 58 0.96 14.47 -4.02
CA LYS A 58 0.61 15.12 -5.28
C LYS A 58 -0.66 15.97 -5.18
N THR A 59 -1.71 15.49 -4.51
CA THR A 59 -3.01 16.19 -4.47
C THR A 59 -3.18 17.17 -3.32
N ARG A 60 -2.44 16.99 -2.23
CA ARG A 60 -2.55 17.80 -1.01
C ARG A 60 -1.38 18.75 -0.80
N GLU A 61 -0.30 18.59 -1.55
CA GLU A 61 0.96 19.36 -1.43
C GLU A 61 1.52 19.38 0.00
N LYS A 62 1.30 18.28 0.73
CA LYS A 62 1.69 18.10 2.14
C LYS A 62 2.24 16.69 2.35
N GLN A 63 3.01 16.52 3.42
CA GLN A 63 3.48 15.21 3.85
C GLN A 63 2.31 14.26 4.10
N ALA A 64 2.43 13.02 3.63
CA ALA A 64 1.41 12.02 3.85
C ALA A 64 1.27 11.66 5.35
N PRO A 65 0.06 11.36 5.84
CA PRO A 65 -0.16 11.02 7.23
C PRO A 65 0.59 9.72 7.61
N PRO A 66 1.09 9.60 8.86
CA PRO A 66 1.79 8.43 9.35
C PRO A 66 0.82 7.32 9.76
N ILE A 67 -0.05 6.91 8.84
CA ILE A 67 -1.03 5.83 9.02
C ILE A 67 -0.77 4.75 7.97
N HIS A 68 -1.26 3.54 8.26
CA HIS A 68 -1.13 2.36 7.39
C HIS A 68 -2.47 1.87 6.82
N ASN A 69 -3.59 2.47 7.23
CA ASN A 69 -4.89 2.10 6.68
C ASN A 69 -5.03 2.68 5.27
N LEU A 70 -5.04 1.79 4.27
CA LEU A 70 -4.99 2.19 2.86
C LEU A 70 -6.26 2.90 2.41
N TYR A 71 -7.43 2.41 2.84
CA TYR A 71 -8.71 3.07 2.59
C TYR A 71 -8.68 4.51 3.11
N ARG A 72 -8.22 4.72 4.34
CA ARG A 72 -8.16 6.04 4.97
C ARG A 72 -7.15 6.96 4.29
N ILE A 73 -6.01 6.46 3.80
CA ILE A 73 -5.08 7.28 3.01
C ILE A 73 -5.75 7.72 1.70
N ALA A 74 -6.42 6.81 0.99
CA ALA A 74 -7.11 7.12 -0.25
C ALA A 74 -8.22 8.17 -0.03
N GLU A 75 -9.05 7.98 1.00
CA GLU A 75 -10.10 8.93 1.39
C GLU A 75 -9.52 10.32 1.72
N LEU A 76 -8.50 10.40 2.57
CA LEU A 76 -7.85 11.67 2.92
C LEU A 76 -7.19 12.35 1.71
N SER A 77 -6.75 11.56 0.72
CA SER A 77 -6.20 12.08 -0.53
C SER A 77 -7.25 12.67 -1.48
N GLY A 78 -8.55 12.45 -1.20
CA GLY A 78 -9.65 12.84 -2.10
C GLY A 78 -9.80 11.89 -3.28
N LEU A 79 -9.31 10.66 -3.15
CA LEU A 79 -9.37 9.66 -4.21
C LEU A 79 -10.80 9.11 -4.34
N GLU A 80 -11.44 9.32 -5.47
CA GLU A 80 -12.77 8.73 -5.74
C GLU A 80 -12.65 7.21 -5.92
N MET A 81 -13.27 6.47 -5.01
CA MET A 81 -13.22 5.01 -4.96
C MET A 81 -14.57 4.41 -5.33
N THR A 82 -14.54 3.38 -6.16
CA THR A 82 -15.68 2.46 -6.28
C THR A 82 -15.70 1.53 -5.06
N LYS A 83 -16.84 0.91 -4.78
CA LYS A 83 -16.96 -0.12 -3.71
C LYS A 83 -15.90 -1.22 -3.85
N LYS A 84 -15.59 -1.64 -5.09
CA LYS A 84 -14.55 -2.62 -5.39
C LYS A 84 -13.18 -2.21 -4.84
N TYR A 85 -12.72 -0.99 -5.14
CA TYR A 85 -11.41 -0.51 -4.66
C TYR A 85 -11.41 -0.28 -3.16
N ALA A 86 -12.52 0.21 -2.58
CA ALA A 86 -12.64 0.35 -1.14
C ALA A 86 -12.47 -1.00 -0.41
N ASP A 87 -13.24 -2.03 -0.83
CA ASP A 87 -13.18 -3.37 -0.24
C ASP A 87 -11.77 -4.00 -0.38
N TRP A 88 -11.11 -3.76 -1.51
CA TRP A 88 -9.73 -4.23 -1.74
C TRP A 88 -8.70 -3.52 -0.87
N LEU A 89 -8.78 -2.19 -0.73
CA LEU A 89 -7.87 -1.44 0.13
C LEU A 89 -8.02 -1.83 1.61
N ASP A 90 -9.24 -2.09 2.07
CA ASP A 90 -9.47 -2.60 3.43
C ASP A 90 -8.86 -3.98 3.62
N THR A 91 -9.03 -4.89 2.65
CA THR A 91 -8.46 -6.22 2.76
C THR A 91 -6.93 -6.18 2.69
N ILE A 92 -6.34 -5.40 1.79
CA ILE A 92 -4.88 -5.24 1.71
C ILE A 92 -4.35 -4.58 3.01
N THR A 93 -5.12 -3.70 3.65
CA THR A 93 -4.76 -3.15 4.97
C THR A 93 -4.58 -4.24 6.02
N SER A 94 -5.38 -5.32 5.97
CA SER A 94 -5.25 -6.45 6.90
C SER A 94 -3.94 -7.23 6.77
N PHE A 95 -3.22 -7.09 5.64
CA PHE A 95 -1.92 -7.76 5.44
C PHE A 95 -0.79 -7.09 6.20
N ASN A 96 -1.05 -5.94 6.82
CA ASN A 96 -0.08 -5.27 7.69
C ASN A 96 0.23 -6.12 8.92
N LEU A 97 1.48 -6.60 9.02
CA LEU A 97 1.94 -7.50 10.10
C LEU A 97 2.19 -6.79 11.43
N ASN A 98 1.89 -5.48 11.55
CA ASN A 98 1.98 -4.71 12.79
C ASN A 98 0.96 -5.14 13.89
N ALA A 99 0.34 -6.31 13.76
CA ALA A 99 -0.45 -6.89 14.84
C ALA A 99 0.43 -7.11 16.09
N ARG A 100 0.00 -6.52 17.21
CA ARG A 100 0.69 -6.59 18.52
C ARG A 100 0.68 -7.99 19.15
N TYR A 101 -0.09 -8.93 18.61
CA TYR A 101 -0.27 -10.28 19.14
C TYR A 101 0.08 -11.34 18.09
N ASP A 102 0.95 -12.28 18.45
CA ASP A 102 1.47 -13.30 17.54
C ASP A 102 0.41 -14.31 17.08
N ASP A 103 -0.66 -14.50 17.85
CA ASP A 103 -1.75 -15.41 17.49
C ASP A 103 -2.53 -14.93 16.26
N ILE A 104 -2.74 -13.61 16.15
CA ILE A 104 -3.38 -12.98 14.98
C ILE A 104 -2.51 -13.17 13.73
N LYS A 105 -1.18 -13.06 13.87
CA LYS A 105 -0.23 -13.31 12.77
C LYS A 105 -0.29 -14.77 12.33
N ARG A 106 -0.37 -15.72 13.27
CA ARG A 106 -0.44 -17.15 12.96
C ARG A 106 -1.69 -17.51 12.17
N GLU A 107 -2.85 -16.95 12.52
CA GLU A 107 -4.09 -17.19 11.75
C GLU A 107 -4.02 -16.57 10.35
N PHE A 108 -3.47 -15.37 10.21
CA PHE A 108 -3.21 -14.79 8.88
C PHE A 108 -2.27 -15.68 8.06
N PHE A 109 -1.20 -16.20 8.67
CA PHE A 109 -0.24 -17.07 7.97
C PHE A 109 -0.88 -18.36 7.48
N LYS A 110 -1.81 -18.95 8.23
CA LYS A 110 -2.56 -20.14 7.80
C LYS A 110 -3.42 -19.88 6.57
N GLN A 111 -3.91 -18.66 6.36
CA GLN A 111 -4.72 -18.27 5.21
C GLN A 111 -3.88 -18.01 3.95
N CYS A 112 -2.58 -17.75 4.10
CA CYS A 112 -1.68 -17.41 3.01
C CYS A 112 -1.27 -18.63 2.18
N THR A 113 -2.22 -19.24 1.46
CA THR A 113 -1.93 -20.30 0.48
C THR A 113 -1.40 -19.71 -0.83
N SER A 114 -0.90 -20.58 -1.72
CA SER A 114 -0.47 -20.16 -3.07
C SER A 114 -1.60 -19.52 -3.86
N GLU A 115 -2.81 -20.08 -3.77
CA GLU A 115 -4.01 -19.63 -4.47
C GLU A 115 -4.49 -18.28 -3.94
N TYR A 116 -4.57 -18.16 -2.60
CA TYR A 116 -4.96 -16.92 -1.93
C TYR A 116 -3.97 -15.79 -2.27
N THR A 117 -2.67 -16.09 -2.21
CA THR A 117 -1.63 -15.11 -2.49
C THR A 117 -1.61 -14.71 -3.97
N SER A 118 -1.80 -15.66 -4.88
CA SER A 118 -1.93 -15.37 -6.32
C SER A 118 -3.10 -14.46 -6.64
N LEU A 119 -4.25 -14.69 -5.99
CA LEU A 119 -5.42 -13.82 -6.13
C LEU A 119 -5.08 -12.39 -5.72
N TRP A 120 -4.50 -12.22 -4.54
CA TRP A 120 -4.16 -10.89 -4.03
C TRP A 120 -3.04 -10.21 -4.78
N ILE A 121 -2.06 -10.93 -5.32
CA ILE A 121 -1.05 -10.34 -6.22
C ILE A 121 -1.71 -9.71 -7.45
N LYS A 122 -2.69 -10.39 -8.06
CA LYS A 122 -3.44 -9.85 -9.20
C LYS A 122 -4.21 -8.57 -8.82
N GLN A 123 -4.90 -8.60 -7.68
CA GLN A 123 -5.69 -7.45 -7.19
C GLN A 123 -4.79 -6.27 -6.80
N ILE A 124 -3.67 -6.54 -6.11
CA ILE A 124 -2.67 -5.53 -5.77
C ILE A 124 -2.09 -4.90 -7.04
N LYS A 125 -1.77 -5.70 -8.06
CA LYS A 125 -1.32 -5.17 -9.36
C LYS A 125 -2.35 -4.23 -9.96
N GLU A 126 -3.63 -4.61 -9.98
CA GLU A 126 -4.71 -3.79 -10.51
C GLU A 126 -4.90 -2.49 -9.70
N VAL A 127 -4.87 -2.56 -8.36
CA VAL A 127 -4.92 -1.38 -7.48
C VAL A 127 -3.77 -0.43 -7.79
N ARG A 128 -2.55 -0.97 -7.95
CA ARG A 128 -1.37 -0.15 -8.28
C ARG A 128 -1.52 0.54 -9.63
N GLU A 129 -1.99 -0.17 -10.66
CA GLU A 129 -2.27 0.40 -11.98
C GLU A 129 -3.32 1.51 -11.89
N TRP A 130 -4.39 1.29 -11.14
CA TRP A 130 -5.45 2.27 -10.91
C TRP A 130 -4.96 3.54 -10.21
N ILE A 131 -4.10 3.42 -9.18
CA ILE A 131 -3.50 4.59 -8.52
C ILE A 131 -2.55 5.31 -9.48
N ASN A 132 -1.72 4.57 -10.22
CA ASN A 132 -0.75 5.14 -11.17
C ASN A 132 -1.42 5.92 -12.31
N GLN A 133 -2.62 5.54 -12.76
CA GLN A 133 -3.39 6.30 -13.76
C GLN A 133 -3.80 7.70 -13.28
N LYS A 134 -3.75 7.95 -11.98
CA LYS A 134 -4.15 9.22 -11.35
C LYS A 134 -2.94 10.03 -10.85
N LEU A 135 -1.80 9.36 -10.70
CA LEU A 135 -0.47 9.96 -10.47
C LEU A 135 0.10 10.57 -11.75
#